data_AF-A0A5B8LFE6-F1
#
_entry.id   AF-A0A5B8LFE6-F1
#
_cell.length_a   1.000
_cell.length_b   1.000
_cell.length_c   1.000
_cell.angle_alpha   90.00
_cell.angle_beta   90.00
_cell.angle_gamma   90.00
#
_symmetry.space_group_name_H-M   'P 1'
#
loop_
_entity.id
_entity.type
_entity.pdbx_description
1 polymer ?
#
loop_
_entity_poly.entity_id
_entity_poly.type
_entity_poly.pdbx_seq_one_letter_code
_entity_poly.pdbx_strand_id
1 'polypeptide(L)'
;MRLIFSLLLIAVPSVAVAQDVKSQDDIVVRAKRKQDRAVAEAFVRSVSTRTDGQLARFHQPVCADVIGLPQSYATIVKERIIADAVSVGAPVAKKATCTPNLIVIVATSGSDLVIDMRSRRPDWLTGLSPSDIDALTTPAPARAWSVTSLRNEAGEELSDADMQHALFDKTRDTFSQTPVLRVRSTSIRQYASRRDLEASFVVIDQSATVGLSLRQIADYAAMRGLGHARPPASGGQVDTILSLLDGSGTAPRALTGSDTAFLRGLYASDGLSSAATERNAIARRIANEK
;
A
#
# COMPACT_ATOMS: atom_id res chain seq x y z
N MET A 1 -88.68 -36.05 21.63
CA MET A 1 -87.57 -36.92 22.09
C MET A 1 -87.13 -37.78 20.91
N ARG A 2 -85.80 -37.87 20.70
CA ARG A 2 -85.04 -38.51 19.60
C ARG A 2 -84.73 -37.63 18.38
N LEU A 3 -83.48 -37.17 18.39
CA LEU A 3 -82.71 -36.54 17.33
C LEU A 3 -82.43 -37.52 16.19
N ILE A 4 -82.43 -37.02 14.95
CA ILE A 4 -81.66 -37.59 13.84
C ILE A 4 -80.85 -36.45 13.23
N PHE A 5 -79.53 -36.56 13.37
CA PHE A 5 -78.52 -35.62 12.85
C PHE A 5 -78.14 -36.09 11.44
N SER A 6 -78.58 -35.37 10.40
CA SER A 6 -78.09 -35.58 9.02
C SER A 6 -76.98 -34.58 8.74
N LEU A 7 -75.74 -35.07 8.67
CA LEU A 7 -74.55 -34.30 8.34
C LEU A 7 -74.42 -34.21 6.81
N LEU A 8 -74.69 -33.03 6.24
CA LEU A 8 -74.51 -32.74 4.82
C LEU A 8 -73.06 -32.25 4.60
N LEU A 9 -72.19 -33.07 4.01
CA LEU A 9 -70.85 -32.63 3.58
C LEU A 9 -70.97 -31.76 2.32
N ILE A 10 -70.69 -30.46 2.45
CA ILE A 10 -70.50 -29.56 1.32
C ILE A 10 -69.01 -29.54 0.98
N ALA A 11 -68.63 -30.12 -0.16
CA ALA A 11 -67.29 -30.04 -0.70
C ALA A 11 -67.08 -28.65 -1.33
N VAL A 12 -66.22 -27.84 -0.73
CA VAL A 12 -65.79 -26.53 -1.28
C VAL A 12 -64.64 -26.79 -2.27
N PRO A 13 -64.70 -26.32 -3.52
CA PRO A 13 -63.57 -26.43 -4.43
C PRO A 13 -62.48 -25.44 -4.00
N SER A 14 -61.30 -25.95 -3.64
CA SER A 14 -60.13 -25.09 -3.43
C SER A 14 -59.66 -24.52 -4.76
N VAL A 15 -59.87 -23.23 -4.97
CA VAL A 15 -59.21 -22.49 -6.04
C VAL A 15 -57.75 -22.31 -5.64
N ALA A 16 -56.84 -22.98 -6.34
CA ALA A 16 -55.41 -22.79 -6.16
C ALA A 16 -55.03 -21.39 -6.66
N VAL A 17 -54.71 -20.49 -5.73
CA VAL A 17 -54.11 -19.20 -6.05
C VAL A 17 -52.64 -19.48 -6.34
N ALA A 18 -52.24 -19.34 -7.61
CA ALA A 18 -50.82 -19.39 -7.98
C ALA A 18 -50.11 -18.23 -7.27
N GLN A 19 -49.24 -18.55 -6.33
CA GLN A 19 -48.33 -17.56 -5.74
C GLN A 19 -47.29 -17.21 -6.79
N ASP A 20 -47.32 -15.97 -7.26
CA ASP A 20 -46.26 -15.40 -8.09
C ASP A 20 -45.02 -15.25 -7.20
N VAL A 21 -44.15 -16.27 -7.26
CA VAL A 21 -42.88 -16.28 -6.55
C VAL A 21 -42.01 -15.22 -7.21
N LYS A 22 -41.85 -14.07 -6.54
CA LYS A 22 -40.84 -13.06 -6.90
C LYS A 22 -39.51 -13.77 -7.14
N SER A 23 -39.13 -13.84 -8.40
CA SER A 23 -37.80 -14.22 -8.88
C SER A 23 -36.76 -13.51 -8.01
N GLN A 24 -36.09 -14.27 -7.14
CA GLN A 24 -34.91 -13.77 -6.46
C GLN A 24 -33.89 -13.41 -7.55
N ASP A 25 -33.45 -12.16 -7.55
CA ASP A 25 -32.39 -11.69 -8.44
C ASP A 25 -31.20 -12.66 -8.33
N ASP A 26 -30.89 -13.29 -9.46
CA ASP A 26 -29.85 -14.29 -9.59
C ASP A 26 -28.51 -13.63 -9.21
N ILE A 27 -27.98 -13.96 -8.03
CA ILE A 27 -26.68 -13.47 -7.58
C ILE A 27 -25.62 -14.19 -8.40
N VAL A 28 -25.29 -13.63 -9.56
CA VAL A 28 -24.19 -14.10 -10.41
C VAL A 28 -22.87 -13.77 -9.69
N VAL A 29 -22.42 -14.69 -8.85
CA VAL A 29 -21.05 -14.69 -8.33
C VAL A 29 -20.13 -14.99 -9.50
N ARG A 30 -19.65 -13.95 -10.20
CA ARG A 30 -18.52 -14.11 -11.12
C ARG A 30 -17.29 -14.46 -10.28
N ALA A 31 -16.98 -15.74 -10.20
CA ALA A 31 -15.71 -16.20 -9.63
C ALA A 31 -14.59 -15.44 -10.35
N LYS A 32 -13.74 -14.74 -9.59
CA LYS A 32 -12.56 -14.09 -10.17
C LYS A 32 -11.70 -15.21 -10.77
N ARG A 33 -11.51 -15.17 -12.08
CA ARG A 33 -10.64 -16.13 -12.77
C ARG A 33 -9.24 -15.94 -12.21
N LYS A 34 -8.63 -17.05 -11.74
CA LYS A 34 -7.24 -17.10 -11.31
C LYS A 34 -6.37 -16.30 -12.28
N GLN A 35 -5.64 -15.30 -11.78
CA GLN A 35 -4.80 -14.47 -12.63
C GLN A 35 -3.72 -15.33 -13.29
N ASP A 36 -3.48 -15.13 -14.58
CA ASP A 36 -2.34 -15.75 -15.25
C ASP A 36 -1.04 -15.34 -14.54
N ARG A 37 -0.16 -16.32 -14.29
CA ARG A 37 1.06 -16.10 -13.50
C ARG A 37 2.03 -15.13 -14.19
N ALA A 38 2.13 -15.15 -15.52
CA ALA A 38 2.95 -14.20 -16.26
C ALA A 38 2.38 -12.78 -16.16
N VAL A 39 1.05 -12.64 -16.16
CA VAL A 39 0.39 -11.34 -15.96
C VAL A 39 0.61 -10.82 -14.54
N ALA A 40 0.53 -11.69 -13.52
CA ALA A 40 0.85 -11.32 -12.14
C ALA A 40 2.32 -10.90 -11.98
N GLU A 41 3.27 -11.61 -12.59
CA GLU A 41 4.70 -11.24 -12.58
C GLU A 41 4.96 -9.89 -13.27
N ALA A 42 4.30 -9.65 -14.40
CA ALA A 42 4.38 -8.37 -15.10
C ALA A 42 3.85 -7.22 -14.25
N PHE A 43 2.69 -7.40 -13.60
CA PHE A 43 2.10 -6.43 -12.69
C PHE A 43 3.01 -6.13 -11.50
N VAL A 44 3.49 -7.16 -10.79
CA VAL A 44 4.38 -6.96 -9.63
C VAL A 44 5.64 -6.21 -10.05
N ARG A 45 6.23 -6.55 -11.20
CA ARG A 45 7.38 -5.83 -11.75
C ARG A 45 7.05 -4.37 -12.09
N SER A 46 5.85 -4.08 -12.61
CA SER A 46 5.47 -2.71 -12.98
C SER A 46 5.15 -1.83 -11.79
N VAL A 47 4.71 -2.39 -10.66
CA VAL A 47 4.33 -1.58 -9.48
C VAL A 47 5.41 -1.54 -8.40
N SER A 48 6.34 -2.50 -8.38
CA SER A 48 7.43 -2.51 -7.38
C SER A 48 8.50 -1.46 -7.69
N THR A 49 8.95 -0.75 -6.65
CA THR A 49 10.17 0.07 -6.68
C THR A 49 11.30 -0.71 -6.02
N ARG A 50 12.50 -0.64 -6.61
CA ARG A 50 13.70 -1.36 -6.11
C ARG A 50 14.69 -0.35 -5.57
N THR A 51 15.21 -0.62 -4.39
CA THR A 51 16.31 0.13 -3.77
C THR A 51 17.45 -0.85 -3.55
N ASP A 52 18.56 -0.68 -4.25
CA ASP A 52 19.74 -1.56 -4.21
C ASP A 52 19.43 -3.05 -4.40
N GLY A 53 18.51 -3.35 -5.31
CA GLY A 53 18.13 -4.72 -5.64
C GLY A 53 17.19 -5.39 -4.63
N GLN A 54 16.70 -4.67 -3.62
CA GLN A 54 15.72 -5.13 -2.62
C GLN A 54 14.42 -4.34 -2.71
N LEU A 55 13.36 -4.85 -2.06
CA LEU A 55 12.10 -4.13 -1.89
C LEU A 55 12.08 -3.51 -0.48
N ALA A 56 11.94 -2.19 -0.38
CA ALA A 56 11.85 -1.53 0.91
C ALA A 56 10.46 -1.72 1.55
N ARG A 57 10.40 -1.78 2.88
CA ARG A 57 9.14 -1.85 3.65
C ARG A 57 9.29 -1.20 5.03
N PHE A 58 8.19 -0.94 5.70
CA PHE A 58 8.24 -0.50 7.10
C PHE A 58 8.56 -1.68 8.02
N HIS A 59 9.64 -1.55 8.81
CA HIS A 59 9.88 -2.39 9.99
C HIS A 59 9.59 -1.63 11.28
N GLN A 60 9.72 -0.30 11.24
CA GLN A 60 9.22 0.58 12.30
C GLN A 60 7.68 0.67 12.25
N PRO A 61 7.01 0.82 13.40
CA PRO A 61 5.56 0.96 13.44
C PRO A 61 5.07 2.13 12.57
N VAL A 62 4.14 1.85 11.66
CA VAL A 62 3.49 2.85 10.81
C VAL A 62 2.61 3.76 11.66
N CYS A 63 2.79 5.05 11.43
CA CYS A 63 2.03 6.15 11.98
C CYS A 63 1.61 7.08 10.83
N ALA A 64 0.34 6.96 10.43
CA ALA A 64 -0.20 7.75 9.33
C ALA A 64 -0.64 9.15 9.79
N ASP A 65 -0.39 10.15 8.94
CA ASP A 65 -0.94 11.49 9.08
C ASP A 65 -1.40 12.05 7.73
N VAL A 66 -2.36 12.98 7.77
CA VAL A 66 -3.04 13.50 6.57
C VAL A 66 -3.13 15.01 6.64
N ILE A 67 -2.55 15.69 5.65
CA ILE A 67 -2.47 17.14 5.54
C ILE A 67 -3.30 17.61 4.35
N GLY A 68 -3.95 18.77 4.47
CA GLY A 68 -4.69 19.40 3.37
C GLY A 68 -6.16 18.97 3.22
N LEU A 69 -6.69 18.22 4.19
CA LEU A 69 -8.11 17.88 4.30
C LEU A 69 -8.71 18.47 5.60
N PRO A 70 -10.04 18.71 5.65
CA PRO A 70 -10.73 18.97 6.91
C PRO A 70 -10.46 17.87 7.95
N GLN A 71 -10.31 18.23 9.22
CA GLN A 71 -9.86 17.31 10.28
C GLN A 71 -10.71 16.04 10.38
N SER A 72 -12.02 16.14 10.20
CA SER A 72 -12.93 14.99 10.21
C SER A 72 -12.62 14.01 9.06
N TYR A 73 -12.30 14.51 7.88
CA TYR A 73 -11.95 13.69 6.71
C TYR A 73 -10.54 13.12 6.83
N ALA A 74 -9.59 13.92 7.30
CA ALA A 74 -8.22 13.48 7.59
C ALA A 74 -8.21 12.30 8.57
N THR A 75 -9.05 12.34 9.60
CA THR A 75 -9.20 11.25 10.58
C THR A 75 -9.70 9.96 9.93
N ILE A 76 -10.74 10.04 9.09
CA ILE A 76 -11.28 8.87 8.37
C ILE A 76 -10.23 8.24 7.45
N VAL A 77 -9.48 9.07 6.70
CA VAL A 77 -8.42 8.59 5.79
C VAL A 77 -7.30 7.92 6.59
N LYS A 78 -6.86 8.55 7.68
CA LYS A 78 -5.83 8.01 8.58
C LYS A 78 -6.23 6.65 9.15
N GLU A 79 -7.42 6.55 9.74
CA GLU A 79 -7.92 5.31 10.34
C GLU A 79 -8.01 4.19 9.31
N ARG A 80 -8.43 4.52 8.09
CA ARG A 80 -8.49 3.57 6.99
C ARG A 80 -7.11 3.05 6.57
N ILE A 81 -6.11 3.93 6.43
CA ILE A 81 -4.73 3.53 6.12
C ILE A 81 -4.18 2.59 7.21
N ILE A 82 -4.44 2.89 8.48
CA ILE A 82 -4.00 2.04 9.60
C ILE A 82 -4.72 0.70 9.58
N ALA A 83 -6.02 0.66 9.28
CA ALA A 83 -6.77 -0.58 9.11
C ALA A 83 -6.21 -1.45 7.97
N ASP A 84 -5.87 -0.83 6.83
CA ASP A 84 -5.25 -1.53 5.71
C ASP A 84 -3.86 -2.08 6.10
N ALA A 85 -3.03 -1.28 6.79
CA ALA A 85 -1.72 -1.69 7.32
C ALA A 85 -1.83 -2.92 8.24
N VAL A 86 -2.79 -2.91 9.19
CA VAL A 86 -3.07 -4.06 10.06
C VAL A 86 -3.48 -5.29 9.22
N SER A 87 -4.36 -5.11 8.23
CA SER A 87 -4.90 -6.22 7.42
C SER A 87 -3.87 -6.96 6.57
N VAL A 88 -2.73 -6.31 6.29
CA VAL A 88 -1.64 -6.85 5.48
C VAL A 88 -0.43 -7.31 6.33
N GLY A 89 -0.48 -7.09 7.64
CA GLY A 89 0.59 -7.47 8.57
C GLY A 89 1.73 -6.44 8.68
N ALA A 90 1.52 -5.21 8.21
CA ALA A 90 2.48 -4.14 8.44
C ALA A 90 2.52 -3.76 9.93
N PRO A 91 3.70 -3.42 10.49
CA PRO A 91 3.79 -2.98 11.87
C PRO A 91 3.04 -1.64 12.03
N VAL A 92 2.21 -1.51 13.06
CA VAL A 92 1.48 -0.26 13.34
C VAL A 92 1.75 0.21 14.76
N ALA A 93 1.76 1.52 14.97
CA ALA A 93 1.98 2.11 16.28
C ALA A 93 0.88 1.67 17.26
N LYS A 94 1.28 1.18 18.44
CA LYS A 94 0.34 0.74 19.49
C LYS A 94 -0.31 1.92 20.23
N LYS A 95 0.35 3.07 20.25
CA LYS A 95 -0.13 4.30 20.90
C LYS A 95 -0.89 5.14 19.89
N ALA A 96 -1.96 5.81 20.34
CA ALA A 96 -2.72 6.75 19.52
C ALA A 96 -1.86 7.95 19.06
N THR A 97 -0.91 8.37 19.91
CA THR A 97 0.08 9.41 19.60
C THR A 97 1.40 8.76 19.22
N CYS A 98 1.89 9.09 18.03
CA CYS A 98 3.14 8.62 17.45
C CYS A 98 3.71 9.67 16.50
N THR A 99 4.99 9.57 16.17
CA THR A 99 5.62 10.43 15.15
C THR A 99 5.22 9.95 13.76
N PRO A 100 4.62 10.79 12.91
CA PRO A 100 4.20 10.39 11.57
C PRO A 100 5.38 9.96 10.68
N ASN A 101 5.22 8.82 10.00
CA ASN A 101 6.16 8.30 9.01
C ASN A 101 5.47 7.82 7.72
N LEU A 102 4.14 7.89 7.64
CA LEU A 102 3.39 7.79 6.39
C LEU A 102 2.52 9.04 6.27
N ILE A 103 2.91 9.96 5.40
CA ILE A 103 2.32 11.30 5.32
C ILE A 103 1.60 11.43 3.99
N VAL A 104 0.29 11.62 4.06
CA VAL A 104 -0.56 11.90 2.90
C VAL A 104 -0.81 13.40 2.83
N ILE A 105 -0.60 14.01 1.67
CA ILE A 105 -0.79 15.44 1.48
C ILE A 105 -1.74 15.65 0.31
N VAL A 106 -2.88 16.29 0.57
CA VAL A 106 -3.75 16.80 -0.49
C VAL A 106 -3.34 18.25 -0.76
N ALA A 107 -2.70 18.49 -1.90
CA ALA A 107 -2.07 19.76 -2.22
C ALA A 107 -2.82 20.47 -3.36
N THR A 108 -2.91 21.79 -3.33
CA THR A 108 -3.46 22.57 -4.46
C THR A 108 -2.67 22.30 -5.75
N SER A 109 -1.34 22.23 -5.64
CA SER A 109 -0.41 21.85 -6.68
C SER A 109 0.71 21.04 -6.03
N GLY A 110 0.78 19.74 -6.30
CA GLY A 110 1.84 18.93 -5.72
C GLY A 110 3.21 19.16 -6.37
N SER A 111 3.25 19.67 -7.60
CA SER A 111 4.50 20.11 -8.23
C SER A 111 5.11 21.30 -7.48
N ASP A 112 4.32 22.34 -7.20
CA ASP A 112 4.78 23.52 -6.46
C ASP A 112 5.15 23.16 -5.02
N LEU A 113 4.39 22.25 -4.40
CA LEU A 113 4.72 21.73 -3.08
C LEU A 113 6.12 21.10 -3.04
N VAL A 114 6.48 20.28 -4.03
CA VAL A 114 7.82 19.67 -4.11
C VAL A 114 8.90 20.72 -4.34
N ILE A 115 8.64 21.75 -5.16
CA ILE A 115 9.56 22.88 -5.35
C ILE A 115 9.82 23.59 -4.02
N ASP A 116 8.77 23.90 -3.25
CA ASP A 116 8.89 24.53 -1.94
C ASP A 116 9.62 23.64 -0.92
N MET A 117 9.38 22.33 -0.95
CA MET A 117 10.04 21.36 -0.06
C MET A 117 11.57 21.39 -0.19
N ARG A 118 12.12 21.65 -1.39
CA ARG A 118 13.58 21.74 -1.60
C ARG A 118 14.24 22.75 -0.67
N SER A 119 13.55 23.84 -0.35
CA SER A 119 14.09 24.90 0.51
C SER A 119 13.60 24.79 1.95
N ARG A 120 12.35 24.40 2.17
CA ARG A 120 11.73 24.43 3.51
C ARG A 120 11.84 23.13 4.28
N ARG A 121 11.88 21.99 3.58
CA ARG A 121 11.89 20.63 4.15
C ARG A 121 12.83 19.70 3.36
N PRO A 122 14.13 20.04 3.22
CA PRO A 122 15.07 19.19 2.49
C PRO A 122 15.22 17.79 3.14
N ASP A 123 14.92 17.67 4.43
CA ASP A 123 14.85 16.42 5.19
C ASP A 123 13.81 15.43 4.62
N TRP A 124 12.74 15.93 4.00
CA TRP A 124 11.69 15.08 3.40
C TRP A 124 12.07 14.52 2.04
N LEU A 125 13.15 15.01 1.44
CA LEU A 125 13.67 14.59 0.13
C LEU A 125 14.98 13.80 0.26
N THR A 126 15.41 13.49 1.49
CA THR A 126 16.67 12.76 1.75
C THR A 126 16.67 11.39 1.06
N GLY A 127 17.78 11.08 0.39
CA GLY A 127 17.98 9.83 -0.34
C GLY A 127 17.48 9.84 -1.79
N LEU A 128 16.80 10.89 -2.23
CA LEU A 128 16.45 11.06 -3.65
C LEU A 128 17.60 11.67 -4.44
N SER A 129 17.78 11.22 -5.68
CA SER A 129 18.69 11.88 -6.62
C SER A 129 18.08 13.21 -7.11
N PRO A 130 18.90 14.18 -7.56
CA PRO A 130 18.38 15.40 -8.18
C PRO A 130 17.36 15.13 -9.31
N SER A 131 17.63 14.13 -10.15
CA SER A 131 16.71 13.71 -11.21
C SER A 131 15.39 13.15 -10.69
N ASP A 132 15.38 12.43 -9.57
CA ASP A 132 14.14 11.93 -8.97
C ASP A 132 13.32 13.10 -8.41
N ILE A 133 13.97 14.07 -7.77
CA ILE A 133 13.31 15.27 -7.27
C ILE A 133 12.76 16.10 -8.44
N ASP A 134 13.48 16.22 -9.56
CA ASP A 134 12.99 16.88 -10.78
C ASP A 134 11.77 16.16 -11.37
N ALA A 135 11.79 14.82 -11.41
CA ALA A 135 10.63 14.04 -11.85
C ALA A 135 9.39 14.30 -10.99
N LEU A 136 9.55 14.47 -9.67
CA LEU A 136 8.44 14.81 -8.75
C LEU A 136 7.82 16.19 -9.02
N THR A 137 8.53 17.11 -9.67
CA THR A 137 8.00 18.43 -10.06
C THR A 137 7.19 18.40 -11.35
N THR A 138 7.25 17.30 -12.11
CA THR A 138 6.48 17.15 -13.35
C THR A 138 4.97 17.06 -13.05
N PRO A 139 4.07 17.68 -13.85
CA PRO A 139 2.64 17.60 -13.63
C PRO A 139 2.11 16.16 -13.63
N ALA A 140 1.40 15.78 -12.56
CA ALA A 140 0.78 14.47 -12.39
C ALA A 140 -0.33 14.56 -11.33
N PRO A 141 -1.42 13.76 -11.43
CA PRO A 141 -2.52 13.82 -10.46
C PRO A 141 -2.11 13.37 -9.05
N ALA A 142 -1.05 12.56 -8.94
CA ALA A 142 -0.43 12.20 -7.68
C ALA A 142 1.02 11.76 -7.87
N ARG A 143 1.82 11.93 -6.82
CA ARG A 143 3.24 11.58 -6.73
C ARG A 143 3.54 11.00 -5.36
N ALA A 144 4.50 10.10 -5.29
CA ALA A 144 4.89 9.47 -4.04
C ALA A 144 6.36 9.10 -4.07
N TRP A 145 7.00 9.23 -2.93
CA TRP A 145 8.40 8.86 -2.71
C TRP A 145 8.57 8.40 -1.27
N SER A 146 9.75 7.85 -0.97
CA SER A 146 10.05 7.40 0.38
C SER A 146 11.50 7.69 0.72
N VAL A 147 11.73 7.99 1.99
CA VAL A 147 13.06 8.03 2.59
C VAL A 147 13.37 6.61 3.03
N THR A 148 14.53 6.09 2.60
CA THR A 148 14.94 4.72 2.88
C THR A 148 16.30 4.69 3.57
N SER A 149 16.51 3.73 4.45
CA SER A 149 17.79 3.50 5.13
C SER A 149 18.36 2.13 4.79
N LEU A 150 19.67 1.97 4.98
CA LEU A 150 20.31 0.65 5.00
C LEU A 150 20.31 0.16 6.44
N ARG A 151 19.72 -1.00 6.68
CA ARG A 151 19.84 -1.70 7.96
C ARG A 151 20.58 -3.02 7.77
N ASN A 152 21.35 -3.45 8.75
CA ASN A 152 21.89 -4.82 8.74
C ASN A 152 20.77 -5.84 9.05
N GLU A 153 21.10 -7.12 9.08
CA GLU A 153 20.15 -8.19 9.40
C GLU A 153 19.55 -8.08 10.81
N ALA A 154 20.23 -7.38 11.72
CA ALA A 154 19.75 -7.11 13.08
C ALA A 154 18.88 -5.84 13.17
N GLY A 155 18.74 -5.07 12.09
CA GLY A 155 18.00 -3.81 12.07
C GLY A 155 18.81 -2.60 12.53
N GLU A 156 20.12 -2.72 12.69
CA GLU A 156 21.03 -1.63 13.05
C GLU A 156 21.34 -0.77 11.82
N GLU A 157 21.50 0.55 11.97
CA GLU A 157 22.02 1.44 10.93
C GLU A 157 23.46 1.85 11.22
N LEU A 158 24.11 2.40 10.19
CA LEU A 158 25.29 3.24 10.37
C LEU A 158 24.83 4.57 10.95
N SER A 159 25.23 4.89 12.19
CA SER A 159 24.78 6.12 12.83
C SER A 159 25.50 7.36 12.28
N ASP A 160 24.82 8.50 12.29
CA ASP A 160 25.43 9.81 11.96
C ASP A 160 26.60 10.15 12.90
N ALA A 161 26.56 9.65 14.14
CA ALA A 161 27.66 9.78 15.09
C ALA A 161 28.88 8.97 14.64
N ASP A 162 28.69 7.74 14.15
CA ASP A 162 29.78 6.93 13.58
C ASP A 162 30.37 7.63 12.34
N MET A 163 29.50 8.19 11.49
CA MET A 163 29.88 9.00 10.32
C MET A 163 30.66 10.27 10.69
N GLN A 164 30.20 11.04 11.67
CA GLN A 164 30.86 12.26 12.11
C GLN A 164 32.18 11.97 12.83
N HIS A 165 32.25 10.94 13.67
CA HIS A 165 33.49 10.54 14.33
C HIS A 165 34.59 10.23 13.31
N ALA A 166 34.25 9.55 12.21
CA ALA A 166 35.19 9.23 11.13
C ALA A 166 35.70 10.47 10.35
N LEU A 167 34.92 11.55 10.29
CA LEU A 167 35.28 12.76 9.53
C LEU A 167 36.12 13.76 10.32
N PHE A 168 36.07 13.73 11.66
CA PHE A 168 36.65 14.79 12.51
C PHE A 168 37.76 14.33 13.49
N ASP A 169 38.02 13.02 13.64
CA ASP A 169 39.19 12.55 14.41
C ASP A 169 40.48 12.61 13.58
N LYS A 170 41.27 13.67 13.77
CA LYS A 170 42.56 13.91 13.10
C LYS A 170 43.74 13.17 13.73
N THR A 171 43.54 12.37 14.79
CA THR A 171 44.63 11.85 15.62
C THR A 171 45.03 10.40 15.33
N ARG A 172 44.37 9.72 14.37
CA ARG A 172 44.51 8.26 14.15
C ARG A 172 44.47 7.86 12.68
N ASP A 173 45.06 6.71 12.39
CA ASP A 173 45.32 6.19 11.03
C ASP A 173 44.02 6.01 10.20
N THR A 174 43.96 6.70 9.06
CA THR A 174 42.75 7.03 8.28
C THR A 174 41.96 5.82 7.76
N PHE A 175 42.58 4.63 7.67
CA PHE A 175 41.93 3.40 7.19
C PHE A 175 41.20 2.60 8.28
N SER A 176 41.45 2.86 9.57
CA SER A 176 40.85 2.08 10.67
C SER A 176 39.49 2.58 11.16
N GLN A 177 39.05 3.75 10.68
CA GLN A 177 37.85 4.45 11.17
C GLN A 177 36.72 4.59 10.15
N THR A 178 36.77 3.92 9.00
CA THR A 178 35.60 3.93 8.11
C THR A 178 34.42 3.29 8.86
N PRO A 179 33.30 4.00 9.06
CA PRO A 179 32.12 3.43 9.69
C PRO A 179 31.69 2.22 8.86
N VAL A 180 31.73 1.04 9.47
CA VAL A 180 31.31 -0.19 8.82
C VAL A 180 30.02 -0.67 9.44
N LEU A 181 29.03 -0.92 8.58
CA LEU A 181 27.81 -1.60 9.00
C LEU A 181 28.19 -3.04 9.30
N ARG A 182 28.21 -3.40 10.60
CA ARG A 182 28.60 -4.74 11.01
C ARG A 182 27.53 -5.73 10.58
N VAL A 183 27.96 -6.81 9.96
CA VAL A 183 27.10 -7.94 9.61
C VAL A 183 27.68 -9.20 10.25
N ARG A 184 26.79 -10.09 10.68
CA ARG A 184 27.09 -11.36 11.35
C ARG A 184 26.55 -12.56 10.55
N SER A 185 25.66 -12.32 9.59
CA SER A 185 25.09 -13.35 8.71
C SER A 185 26.15 -13.99 7.81
N THR A 186 26.14 -15.32 7.73
CA THR A 186 26.96 -16.13 6.80
C THR A 186 26.11 -16.75 5.69
N SER A 187 24.93 -16.20 5.40
CA SER A 187 23.99 -16.74 4.41
C SER A 187 24.41 -16.41 2.98
N ILE A 188 24.39 -17.41 2.10
CA ILE A 188 24.54 -17.20 0.64
C ILE A 188 23.21 -16.92 -0.06
N ARG A 189 22.08 -17.09 0.63
CA ARG A 189 20.73 -16.95 0.08
C ARG A 189 20.06 -15.63 0.45
N GLN A 190 20.47 -15.03 1.55
CA GLN A 190 19.95 -13.77 2.08
C GLN A 190 21.05 -12.73 2.07
N TYR A 191 20.68 -11.48 1.78
CA TYR A 191 21.53 -10.33 2.02
C TYR A 191 21.76 -10.19 3.52
N ALA A 192 22.94 -9.69 3.88
CA ALA A 192 23.27 -9.33 5.25
C ALA A 192 22.73 -7.93 5.63
N SER A 193 21.95 -7.32 4.74
CA SER A 193 21.34 -6.02 4.93
C SER A 193 19.98 -5.97 4.23
N ARG A 194 19.19 -4.98 4.60
CA ARG A 194 17.86 -4.70 4.03
C ARG A 194 17.62 -3.21 3.92
N ARG A 195 16.59 -2.87 3.16
CA ARG A 195 16.11 -1.49 2.98
C ARG A 195 14.84 -1.28 3.78
N ASP A 196 14.89 -0.36 4.73
CA ASP A 196 13.74 -0.01 5.55
C ASP A 196 13.15 1.32 5.05
N LEU A 197 11.82 1.44 5.08
CA LEU A 197 11.11 2.70 4.86
C LEU A 197 11.13 3.48 6.17
N GLU A 198 11.82 4.63 6.17
CA GLU A 198 11.87 5.53 7.32
C GLU A 198 10.71 6.53 7.28
N ALA A 199 10.39 7.01 6.08
CA ALA A 199 9.22 7.84 5.83
C ALA A 199 8.68 7.58 4.41
N SER A 200 7.37 7.73 4.24
CA SER A 200 6.71 7.64 2.94
C SER A 200 5.77 8.82 2.76
N PHE A 201 5.85 9.46 1.60
CA PHE A 201 5.06 10.64 1.26
C PHE A 201 4.18 10.33 0.06
N VAL A 202 2.88 10.62 0.20
CA VAL A 202 1.92 10.50 -0.89
C VAL A 202 1.25 11.84 -1.08
N VAL A 203 1.59 12.53 -2.17
CA VAL A 203 1.01 13.83 -2.52
C VAL A 203 -0.01 13.63 -3.63
N ILE A 204 -1.25 14.02 -3.38
CA ILE A 204 -2.36 13.95 -4.34
C ILE A 204 -2.80 15.39 -4.63
N ASP A 205 -2.92 15.74 -5.91
CA ASP A 205 -3.41 17.05 -6.29
C ASP A 205 -4.90 17.16 -5.91
N GLN A 206 -5.31 18.28 -5.32
CA GLN A 206 -6.66 18.49 -4.81
C GLN A 206 -7.70 18.29 -5.91
N SER A 207 -7.41 18.76 -7.13
CA SER A 207 -8.25 18.57 -8.32
C SER A 207 -8.47 17.09 -8.66
N ALA A 208 -7.48 16.22 -8.41
CA ALA A 208 -7.57 14.78 -8.65
C ALA A 208 -8.43 14.05 -7.61
N THR A 209 -8.76 14.69 -6.48
CA THR A 209 -9.62 14.09 -5.44
C THR A 209 -11.11 14.28 -5.68
N VAL A 210 -11.50 15.12 -6.65
CA VAL A 210 -12.90 15.45 -6.94
C VAL A 210 -13.66 14.19 -7.38
N GLY A 211 -14.78 13.90 -6.69
CA GLY A 211 -15.62 12.73 -6.97
C GLY A 211 -15.09 11.43 -6.38
N LEU A 212 -13.91 11.43 -5.72
CA LEU A 212 -13.39 10.26 -5.02
C LEU A 212 -13.95 10.17 -3.60
N SER A 213 -14.22 8.95 -3.16
CA SER A 213 -14.51 8.70 -1.75
C SER A 213 -13.24 8.80 -0.89
N LEU A 214 -13.39 9.15 0.38
CA LEU A 214 -12.29 9.13 1.35
C LEU A 214 -11.63 7.74 1.44
N ARG A 215 -12.41 6.67 1.24
CA ARG A 215 -11.89 5.31 1.16
C ARG A 215 -10.95 5.12 -0.03
N GLN A 216 -11.32 5.60 -1.22
CA GLN A 216 -10.45 5.48 -2.39
C GLN A 216 -9.14 6.26 -2.21
N ILE A 217 -9.21 7.46 -1.62
CA ILE A 217 -8.02 8.26 -1.29
C ILE A 217 -7.12 7.50 -0.31
N ALA A 218 -7.70 6.94 0.74
CA ALA A 218 -6.98 6.17 1.75
C ALA A 218 -6.35 4.90 1.18
N ASP A 219 -7.10 4.09 0.45
CA ASP A 219 -6.65 2.81 -0.12
C ASP A 219 -5.56 3.05 -1.19
N TYR A 220 -5.68 4.10 -2.00
CA TYR A 220 -4.63 4.52 -2.93
C TYR A 220 -3.36 4.93 -2.20
N ALA A 221 -3.49 5.77 -1.16
CA ALA A 221 -2.36 6.22 -0.36
C ALA A 221 -1.71 5.07 0.43
N ALA A 222 -2.50 4.11 0.93
CA ALA A 222 -1.99 2.91 1.57
C ALA A 222 -1.14 2.08 0.60
N MET A 223 -1.62 1.87 -0.63
CA MET A 223 -0.86 1.11 -1.63
C MET A 223 0.44 1.81 -2.05
N ARG A 224 0.38 3.12 -2.33
CA ARG A 224 1.57 3.94 -2.65
C ARG A 224 2.55 4.00 -1.48
N GLY A 225 2.03 4.23 -0.27
CA GLY A 225 2.78 4.53 0.94
C GLY A 225 3.41 3.31 1.59
N LEU A 226 2.61 2.28 1.88
CA LEU A 226 3.05 1.03 2.52
C LEU A 226 3.85 0.14 1.57
N GLY A 227 3.49 0.14 0.29
CA GLY A 227 4.10 -0.74 -0.71
C GLY A 227 5.33 -0.17 -1.39
N HIS A 228 5.67 1.11 -1.13
CA HIS A 228 6.59 1.90 -1.96
C HIS A 228 6.28 1.73 -3.46
N ALA A 229 4.97 1.65 -3.76
CA ALA A 229 4.48 1.21 -5.06
C ALA A 229 4.29 2.40 -6.00
N ARG A 230 4.56 2.16 -7.27
CA ARG A 230 4.32 3.12 -8.36
C ARG A 230 3.12 2.67 -9.20
N PRO A 231 2.35 3.60 -9.79
CA PRO A 231 1.27 3.24 -10.68
C PRO A 231 1.79 2.40 -11.85
N PRO A 232 1.05 1.35 -12.28
CA PRO A 232 1.36 0.67 -13.52
C PRO A 232 1.12 1.58 -14.73
N ALA A 233 1.55 1.15 -15.91
CA ALA A 233 1.11 1.80 -17.14
C ALA A 233 -0.42 1.68 -17.28
N SER A 234 -1.05 2.71 -17.85
CA SER A 234 -2.50 2.75 -18.09
C SER A 234 -2.98 1.54 -18.90
N GLY A 235 -4.19 1.08 -18.62
CA GLY A 235 -4.77 -0.08 -19.31
C GLY A 235 -4.19 -1.43 -18.88
N GLY A 236 -3.61 -1.52 -17.68
CA GLY A 236 -3.14 -2.77 -17.11
C GLY A 236 -4.24 -3.84 -17.01
N GLN A 237 -3.86 -5.11 -17.17
CA GLN A 237 -4.78 -6.25 -17.12
C GLN A 237 -5.11 -6.71 -15.68
N VAL A 238 -4.46 -6.13 -14.68
CA VAL A 238 -4.64 -6.48 -13.27
C VAL A 238 -5.41 -5.36 -12.59
N ASP A 239 -6.54 -5.73 -11.98
CA ASP A 239 -7.35 -4.84 -11.15
C ASP A 239 -6.53 -4.38 -9.93
N THR A 240 -6.32 -3.08 -9.77
CA THR A 240 -5.50 -2.46 -8.72
C THR A 240 -6.02 -1.07 -8.40
N ILE A 241 -6.01 -0.68 -7.12
CA ILE A 241 -6.30 0.70 -6.68
C ILE A 241 -5.38 1.72 -7.35
N LEU A 242 -4.19 1.30 -7.80
CA LEU A 242 -3.21 2.20 -8.41
C LEU A 242 -3.68 2.80 -9.75
N SER A 243 -4.71 2.23 -10.38
CA SER A 243 -5.35 2.81 -11.58
C SER A 243 -6.37 3.91 -11.25
N LEU A 244 -6.65 4.19 -9.97
CA LEU A 244 -7.67 5.15 -9.53
C LEU A 244 -7.57 6.53 -10.22
N LEU A 245 -6.36 6.98 -10.51
CA LEU A 245 -6.06 8.30 -11.05
C LEU A 245 -5.60 8.27 -12.52
N ASP A 246 -5.74 7.13 -13.21
CA ASP A 246 -5.28 7.00 -14.61
C ASP A 246 -6.31 7.52 -15.64
N GLY A 247 -7.52 7.87 -15.19
CA GLY A 247 -8.60 8.40 -16.04
C GLY A 247 -9.22 7.37 -16.98
N SER A 248 -8.92 6.08 -16.81
CA SER A 248 -9.32 4.99 -17.70
C SER A 248 -10.11 3.90 -16.97
N GLY A 249 -11.11 3.34 -17.66
CA GLY A 249 -11.90 2.22 -17.13
C GLY A 249 -12.78 2.58 -15.94
N THR A 250 -13.23 1.56 -15.21
CA THR A 250 -14.01 1.73 -13.98
C THR A 250 -13.07 1.91 -12.80
N ALA A 251 -13.13 3.08 -12.16
CA ALA A 251 -12.32 3.39 -10.97
C ALA A 251 -12.56 2.35 -9.84
N PRO A 252 -11.50 1.71 -9.32
CA PRO A 252 -11.62 0.80 -8.18
C PRO A 252 -12.19 1.53 -6.97
N ARG A 253 -13.06 0.85 -6.21
CA ARG A 253 -13.74 1.42 -5.03
C ARG A 253 -12.94 1.28 -3.73
N ALA A 254 -11.93 0.41 -3.73
CA ALA A 254 -11.12 0.04 -2.57
C ALA A 254 -9.85 -0.70 -3.05
N LEU A 255 -8.96 -1.05 -2.12
CA LEU A 255 -7.93 -2.06 -2.35
C LEU A 255 -8.54 -3.31 -3.01
N THR A 256 -7.95 -3.75 -4.10
CA THR A 256 -8.36 -4.97 -4.80
C THR A 256 -7.70 -6.19 -4.16
N GLY A 257 -8.05 -7.38 -4.66
CA GLY A 257 -7.36 -8.62 -4.27
C GLY A 257 -5.85 -8.49 -4.53
N SER A 258 -5.48 -8.14 -5.77
CA SER A 258 -4.09 -7.98 -6.19
C SER A 258 -3.29 -7.02 -5.32
N ASP A 259 -3.88 -5.90 -4.89
CA ASP A 259 -3.23 -4.95 -3.97
C ASP A 259 -3.00 -5.58 -2.59
N THR A 260 -4.03 -6.25 -2.07
CA THR A 260 -3.97 -6.91 -0.77
C THR A 260 -2.95 -8.05 -0.78
N ALA A 261 -2.90 -8.87 -1.82
CA ALA A 261 -1.86 -9.89 -1.98
C ALA A 261 -0.46 -9.30 -2.19
N PHE A 262 -0.34 -8.17 -2.91
CA PHE A 262 0.92 -7.48 -3.05
C PHE A 262 1.48 -7.08 -1.68
N LEU A 263 0.70 -6.33 -0.91
CA LEU A 263 1.10 -5.85 0.41
C LEU A 263 1.33 -7.00 1.39
N ARG A 264 0.43 -7.99 1.45
CA ARG A 264 0.64 -9.19 2.29
C ARG A 264 1.89 -9.97 1.90
N GLY A 265 2.20 -10.04 0.61
CA GLY A 265 3.41 -10.70 0.13
C GLY A 265 4.67 -9.93 0.53
N LEU A 266 4.64 -8.60 0.45
CA LEU A 266 5.73 -7.73 0.88
C LEU A 266 5.99 -7.84 2.40
N TYR A 267 4.93 -7.74 3.22
CA TYR A 267 5.05 -7.75 4.68
C TYR A 267 5.18 -9.16 5.31
N ALA A 268 5.01 -10.23 4.51
CA ALA A 268 5.32 -11.60 4.96
C ALA A 268 6.83 -11.94 4.89
N SER A 269 7.66 -11.04 4.36
CA SER A 269 9.12 -11.21 4.25
C SER A 269 9.85 -10.19 5.10
N ASP A 270 11.00 -10.59 5.66
CA ASP A 270 11.89 -9.75 6.48
C ASP A 270 12.70 -8.72 5.68
N GLY A 271 12.69 -8.83 4.35
CA GLY A 271 13.39 -7.95 3.42
C GLY A 271 14.85 -8.29 3.15
N LEU A 272 15.33 -9.43 3.64
CA LEU A 272 16.69 -9.89 3.40
C LEU A 272 16.84 -10.66 2.06
N SER A 273 15.77 -10.80 1.29
CA SER A 273 15.79 -11.46 -0.02
C SER A 273 15.97 -10.47 -1.17
N SER A 274 16.46 -10.95 -2.32
CA SER A 274 16.49 -10.12 -3.53
C SER A 274 15.09 -9.74 -3.98
N ALA A 275 14.95 -8.55 -4.57
CA ALA A 275 13.69 -8.10 -5.16
C ALA A 275 13.19 -9.07 -6.26
N ALA A 276 14.07 -9.79 -6.95
CA ALA A 276 13.64 -10.83 -7.89
C ALA A 276 12.91 -11.98 -7.17
N THR A 277 13.48 -12.49 -6.08
CA THR A 277 12.91 -13.58 -5.28
C THR A 277 11.59 -13.17 -4.66
N GLU A 278 11.54 -11.99 -4.04
CA GLU A 278 10.32 -11.49 -3.39
C GLU A 278 9.21 -11.19 -4.40
N ARG A 279 9.51 -10.53 -5.52
CA ARG A 279 8.51 -10.29 -6.56
C ARG A 279 7.92 -11.59 -7.10
N ASN A 280 8.74 -12.63 -7.26
CA ASN A 280 8.25 -13.95 -7.68
C ASN A 280 7.32 -14.57 -6.62
N ALA A 281 7.64 -14.43 -5.33
CA ALA A 281 6.79 -14.89 -4.25
C ALA A 281 5.45 -14.13 -4.19
N ILE A 282 5.50 -12.81 -4.34
CA ILE A 282 4.32 -11.94 -4.41
C ILE A 282 3.46 -12.30 -5.62
N ALA A 283 4.06 -12.45 -6.81
CA ALA A 283 3.32 -12.81 -8.02
C ALA A 283 2.63 -14.18 -7.90
N ARG A 284 3.26 -15.16 -7.23
CA ARG A 284 2.60 -16.44 -6.91
C ARG A 284 1.40 -16.25 -5.97
N ARG A 285 1.48 -15.33 -5.01
CA ARG A 285 0.37 -15.03 -4.10
C ARG A 285 -0.80 -14.41 -4.87
N ILE A 286 -0.55 -13.39 -5.69
CA ILE A 286 -1.57 -12.75 -6.54
C ILE A 286 -2.20 -13.77 -7.50
N ALA A 287 -1.38 -14.60 -8.16
CA ALA A 287 -1.88 -15.62 -9.07
C ALA A 287 -2.70 -16.72 -8.37
N ASN A 288 -2.62 -16.88 -7.05
CA ASN A 288 -3.37 -17.88 -6.29
C ASN A 288 -4.51 -17.27 -5.46
N GLU A 289 -4.72 -15.96 -5.56
CA GLU A 289 -5.82 -15.30 -4.88
C GLU A 289 -7.15 -15.71 -5.53
N LYS A 290 -8.13 -16.05 -4.68
CA LYS A 290 -9.43 -16.58 -5.07
C LYS A 290 -10.48 -15.47 -5.13
#